data_AF-A0A5K1GX78-F1
#
_entry.id   AF-A0A5K1GX78-F1
#
_cell.length_a   1.000
_cell.length_b   1.000
_cell.length_c   1.000
_cell.angle_alpha   90.00
_cell.angle_beta   90.00
_cell.angle_gamma   90.00
#
_symmetry.space_group_name_H-M   'P 1'
#
loop_
_entity.id
_entity.type
_entity.pdbx_description
1 polymer ?
#
loop_
_entity_poly.entity_id
_entity_poly.type
_entity_poly.pdbx_seq_one_letter_code
_entity_poly.pdbx_strand_id
1 'polypeptide(L)' 'MTHETLLSRGIPFSSLPDSYVRPPSERPRLSEVLPFRAIPIIDLASPDRSDVVRQVRHACASYGFFQ' A
#
# COMPACT_ATOMS: atom_id res chain seq x y z
N MET A 1 -5.80 -31.27 -5.20
CA MET A 1 -5.92 -29.92 -5.78
C MET A 1 -4.52 -29.46 -6.17
N THR A 2 -4.20 -29.48 -7.47
CA THR A 2 -2.95 -28.92 -7.98
C THR A 2 -3.09 -27.40 -8.02
N HIS A 3 -2.29 -26.70 -7.23
CA HIS A 3 -2.17 -25.25 -7.32
C HIS A 3 -1.52 -24.93 -8.68
N GLU A 4 -2.28 -24.35 -9.60
CA GLU A 4 -1.70 -23.73 -10.79
C GLU A 4 -0.99 -22.44 -10.37
N THR A 5 0.34 -22.48 -10.32
CA THR A 5 1.14 -21.27 -10.21
C THR A 5 1.07 -20.53 -11.53
N LEU A 6 0.42 -19.36 -11.55
CA LEU A 6 0.40 -18.48 -12.71
C LEU A 6 1.79 -17.85 -12.90
N LEU A 7 2.67 -18.54 -13.62
CA LEU A 7 3.97 -17.98 -14.01
C LEU A 7 3.77 -17.04 -15.21
N SER A 8 4.41 -15.87 -15.15
CA SER A 8 4.45 -14.94 -16.28
C SER A 8 4.99 -15.65 -17.51
N ARG A 9 4.20 -15.68 -18.59
CA ARG A 9 4.60 -16.22 -19.90
C ARG A 9 5.28 -15.17 -20.79
N GLY A 10 5.58 -13.99 -20.24
CA GLY A 10 6.25 -12.90 -20.95
C GLY A 10 7.75 -13.14 -21.13
N ILE A 11 8.41 -12.23 -21.83
CA ILE A 11 9.86 -12.24 -21.98
C ILE A 11 10.49 -12.06 -20.58
N PRO A 12 11.40 -12.95 -20.16
CA PRO A 12 12.12 -12.78 -18.90
C PRO A 12 13.12 -11.64 -19.06
N PHE A 13 12.90 -10.55 -18.33
CA PHE A 13 13.86 -9.46 -18.25
C PHE A 13 14.81 -9.70 -17.08
N SER A 14 16.12 -9.56 -17.33
CA SER A 14 17.14 -9.62 -16.27
C SER A 14 17.24 -8.33 -15.45
N SER A 15 16.63 -7.25 -15.95
CA SER A 15 16.59 -5.93 -15.32
C SER A 15 15.32 -5.18 -15.72
N LEU A 16 14.98 -4.14 -14.97
CA LEU A 16 13.80 -3.33 -15.27
C LEU A 16 14.02 -2.56 -16.58
N PRO A 17 13.10 -2.60 -17.56
CA PRO A 17 13.24 -1.80 -18.78
C PRO A 17 13.26 -0.30 -18.47
N ASP A 18 14.05 0.47 -19.23
CA ASP A 18 14.26 1.91 -19.00
C ASP A 18 12.96 2.72 -18.96
N SER A 19 11.94 2.31 -19.72
CA SER A 19 10.62 2.95 -19.72
C SER A 19 9.90 2.92 -18.37
N TYR A 20 10.29 2.02 -17.46
CA TYR A 20 9.76 1.91 -16.10
C TYR A 20 10.69 2.57 -15.06
N VAL A 21 11.91 2.95 -15.44
CA VAL A 21 12.86 3.61 -14.54
C VAL A 21 12.45 5.08 -14.37
N ARG A 22 11.99 5.43 -13.16
CA ARG A 22 11.65 6.82 -12.84
C ARG A 22 12.90 7.72 -12.87
N PRO A 23 12.78 9.00 -13.28
CA PRO A 23 13.89 9.95 -13.23
C PRO A 23 14.39 10.16 -11.79
N PRO A 24 15.67 10.53 -11.57
CA PRO A 24 16.25 10.64 -10.23
C PRO A 24 15.45 11.53 -9.26
N SER A 25 14.80 12.58 -9.74
CA SER A 25 13.97 13.50 -8.95
C SER A 25 12.71 12.85 -8.37
N GLU A 26 12.24 11.75 -8.96
CA GLU A 26 11.01 11.04 -8.56
C GLU A 26 11.31 9.74 -7.81
N ARG A 27 12.59 9.39 -7.63
CA ARG A 27 12.97 8.19 -6.88
C ARG A 27 12.86 8.49 -5.37
N PRO A 28 12.42 7.52 -4.55
CA PRO A 28 12.38 7.69 -3.11
C PRO A 28 13.76 8.00 -2.54
N ARG A 29 13.85 9.02 -1.69
CA ARG A 29 15.07 9.33 -0.94
C ARG A 29 15.05 8.60 0.39
N LEU A 30 15.65 7.42 0.44
CA LEU A 30 15.59 6.54 1.61
C LEU A 30 16.08 7.20 2.90
N SER A 31 17.06 8.11 2.82
CA SER A 31 17.55 8.87 3.98
C SER A 31 16.53 9.86 4.55
N GLU A 32 15.52 10.24 3.76
CA GLU A 32 14.45 11.17 4.14
C GLU A 32 13.16 10.42 4.55
N VAL A 33 13.14 9.09 4.44
CA VAL A 33 12.00 8.27 4.88
C VAL A 33 11.99 8.25 6.40
N LEU A 34 11.13 9.08 6.98
CA LEU A 34 10.85 9.04 8.42
C LEU A 34 10.03 7.78 8.75
N PRO A 35 10.22 7.20 9.95
CA PRO A 35 9.28 6.20 10.47
C PRO A 35 7.90 6.83 10.51
N PHE A 36 7.01 6.40 9.62
CA PHE A 36 5.66 6.93 9.54
C PHE A 36 4.93 6.58 10.85
N ARG A 37 4.30 7.58 11.48
CA ARG A 37 3.45 7.35 12.66
C ARG A 37 2.30 6.45 12.24
N ALA A 38 2.11 5.34 12.96
CA ALA A 38 1.24 4.23 12.57
C ALA A 38 -0.03 4.67 11.83
N ILE A 39 -0.21 4.11 10.64
CA ILE A 39 -1.43 4.24 9.84
C ILE A 39 -2.61 3.72 10.68
N PRO A 40 -3.76 4.41 10.75
CA PRO A 40 -4.92 3.90 11.46
C PRO A 40 -5.30 2.52 10.94
N ILE A 41 -5.43 1.53 11.82
CA ILE A 41 -5.94 0.20 11.51
C ILE A 41 -7.36 0.13 12.06
N ILE A 42 -8.34 -0.20 11.22
CA ILE A 42 -9.76 -0.24 11.60
C ILE A 42 -10.30 -1.66 11.42
N ASP A 43 -10.70 -2.29 12.52
CA ASP A 43 -11.39 -3.57 12.48
C ASP A 43 -12.84 -3.40 11.99
N LEU A 44 -13.07 -3.72 10.71
CA LEU A 44 -14.40 -3.67 10.10
C LEU A 44 -15.32 -4.81 10.56
N ALA A 45 -14.79 -5.85 11.20
CA ALA A 45 -15.58 -6.95 11.75
C ALA A 45 -16.14 -6.63 13.17
N SER A 46 -15.77 -5.49 13.74
CA SER A 46 -16.27 -5.05 15.04
C SER A 46 -17.81 -5.01 15.06
N PRO A 47 -18.45 -5.55 16.12
CA PRO A 47 -19.91 -5.53 16.25
C PRO A 47 -20.46 -4.12 16.50
N ASP A 48 -19.62 -3.18 16.97
CA ASP A 48 -20.02 -1.79 17.14
C ASP A 48 -19.84 -1.01 15.83
N ARG A 49 -20.87 -1.06 14.99
CA ARG A 49 -20.91 -0.34 13.72
C ARG A 49 -20.75 1.18 13.90
N SER A 50 -21.26 1.74 15.00
CA SER A 50 -21.22 3.19 15.22
C SER A 50 -19.78 3.65 15.44
N ASP A 51 -19.01 2.85 16.17
CA ASP A 51 -17.61 3.10 16.42
C ASP A 51 -16.76 2.93 15.16
N VAL A 52 -17.02 1.89 14.36
CA VAL A 52 -16.35 1.69 13.06
C VAL A 52 -16.55 2.92 12.15
N VAL A 53 -17.78 3.41 12.01
CA VAL A 53 -18.08 4.61 11.20
C VAL A 53 -17.34 5.84 11.72
N ARG A 54 -17.28 6.01 13.05
CA ARG A 54 -16.55 7.11 13.69
C ARG A 54 -15.04 7.03 13.38
N GLN A 55 -14.45 5.85 13.47
CA GLN A 55 -13.03 5.62 13.17
C GLN A 55 -12.72 5.91 11.69
N VAL A 56 -13.54 5.42 10.76
CA VAL A 56 -13.37 5.68 9.32
C VAL A 56 -13.43 7.17 9.03
N ARG A 57 -14.44 7.87 9.56
CA ARG A 57 -14.57 9.32 9.40
C ARG A 57 -13.31 10.06 9.87
N HIS A 58 -12.78 9.68 11.04
CA HIS A 58 -11.59 10.29 11.59
C HIS A 58 -10.34 10.00 10.74
N ALA A 59 -10.16 8.76 10.29
CA ALA A 59 -9.02 8.38 9.46
C ALA A 59 -9.03 9.13 8.13
N CYS A 60 -10.19 9.22 7.47
CA CYS A 60 -10.35 10.00 6.24
C CYS A 60 -10.03 11.49 6.44
N ALA A 61 -10.52 12.10 7.52
CA ALA A 61 -10.32 13.54 7.76
C ALA A 61 -8.88 13.91 8.16
N SER A 62 -8.22 13.05 8.93
CA SER A 62 -6.91 13.36 9.54
C SER A 62 -5.73 12.79 8.74
N TYR A 63 -5.91 11.64 8.08
CA TYR A 63 -4.84 10.92 7.39
C TYR A 63 -5.09 10.80 5.90
N GLY A 64 -6.36 10.74 5.47
CA GLY A 64 -6.74 10.47 4.08
C GLY A 64 -6.67 8.98 3.71
N PHE A 65 -6.28 8.11 4.64
CA PHE A 65 -6.21 6.67 4.45
C PHE A 65 -6.25 5.90 5.79
N PHE A 66 -6.51 4.60 5.71
CA PHE A 66 -6.48 3.63 6.82
C PHE A 66 -6.15 2.23 6.26
N GLN A 67 -5.85 1.28 7.15
CA GLN A 67 -5.70 -0.15 6.87
C GLN A 67 -6.84 -0.96 7.47
#